data_AF-A0A1Q7PVK2-F1
#
_entry.id   AF-A0A1Q7PVK2-F1
#
_cell.length_a   1.000
_cell.length_b   1.000
_cell.length_c   1.000
_cell.angle_alpha   90.00
_cell.angle_beta   90.00
_cell.angle_gamma   90.00
#
_symmetry.space_group_name_H-M   'P 1'
#
loop_
_entity.id
_entity.type
_entity.pdbx_description
1 polymer ?
#
loop_
_entity_poly.entity_id
_entity_poly.type
_entity_poly.pdbx_seq_one_letter_code
_entity_poly.pdbx_strand_id
1 'polypeptide(L)'
;MFFSAPQLKRDPLGSTEAVDAASDHSAGSSLRLKKAFVRATAVIGVLSLFYTAYLYYDYSARMPIEPQQQTGRTYPVSLKGETFYTTRTEQRRYYATQYVFFTSVITIGAMSWIQWRRSLSRAA
;
A
#
# COMPACT_ATOMS: atom_id res chain seq x y z
N MET A 1 3.03 -62.72 -46.52
CA MET A 1 3.91 -61.88 -45.68
C MET A 1 3.06 -60.73 -45.13
N PHE A 2 2.65 -60.81 -43.87
CA PHE A 2 1.95 -59.73 -43.17
C PHE A 2 2.91 -59.18 -42.12
N PHE A 3 3.26 -57.89 -42.22
CA PHE A 3 4.05 -57.19 -41.20
C PHE A 3 3.11 -56.75 -40.07
N SER A 4 3.26 -57.35 -38.89
CA SER A 4 2.67 -56.85 -37.64
C SER A 4 3.44 -55.62 -37.16
N ALA A 5 2.77 -54.49 -37.04
CA ALA A 5 3.29 -53.32 -36.34
C ALA A 5 3.11 -53.49 -34.81
N PRO A 6 4.10 -53.11 -33.98
CA PRO A 6 3.96 -53.14 -32.53
C PRO A 6 3.03 -52.01 -32.06
N GLN A 7 2.00 -52.38 -31.29
CA GLN A 7 1.11 -51.45 -30.60
C GLN A 7 1.88 -50.73 -29.49
N LEU A 8 2.21 -49.46 -29.73
CA LEU A 8 2.81 -48.57 -28.75
C LEU A 8 1.74 -48.18 -27.72
N LYS A 9 1.72 -48.90 -26.60
CA LYS A 9 0.91 -48.56 -25.42
C LYS A 9 1.37 -47.20 -24.88
N ARG A 10 0.60 -46.15 -25.13
CA ARG A 10 0.79 -44.83 -24.51
C ARG A 10 0.08 -44.83 -23.16
N ASP A 11 0.86 -44.81 -22.09
CA ASP A 11 0.36 -44.52 -20.75
C ASP A 11 -0.11 -43.06 -20.69
N PRO A 12 -1.34 -42.76 -20.23
CA PRO A 12 -1.78 -41.39 -19.99
C PRO A 12 -1.70 -41.10 -18.48
N LEU A 13 -0.49 -41.03 -17.92
CA LEU A 13 -0.29 -40.54 -16.54
C LEU A 13 1.02 -39.76 -16.48
N GLY A 14 0.92 -38.44 -16.57
CA GLY A 14 2.09 -37.56 -16.43
C GLY A 14 1.87 -36.08 -16.72
N SER A 15 0.62 -35.64 -16.94
CA SER A 15 0.32 -34.26 -17.33
C SER A 15 -0.54 -33.46 -16.36
N THR A 16 -1.06 -34.07 -15.29
CA THR A 16 -1.88 -33.38 -14.29
C THR A 16 -1.08 -32.83 -13.11
N GLU A 17 -0.06 -33.54 -12.60
CA GLU A 17 0.74 -33.06 -11.45
C GLU A 17 1.57 -31.80 -11.75
N ALA A 18 2.08 -31.66 -12.98
CA ALA A 18 2.90 -30.49 -13.35
C ALA A 18 2.08 -29.19 -13.47
N VAL A 19 0.78 -29.30 -13.76
CA VAL A 19 -0.11 -28.14 -13.90
C VAL A 19 -0.58 -27.66 -12.52
N ASP A 20 -0.86 -28.58 -11.60
CA ASP A 20 -1.28 -28.24 -10.24
C ASP A 20 -0.13 -27.61 -9.43
N ALA A 21 1.09 -28.15 -9.52
CA ALA A 21 2.27 -27.61 -8.81
C ALA A 21 2.65 -26.19 -9.26
N ALA A 22 2.51 -25.87 -10.55
CA ALA A 22 2.75 -24.52 -11.07
C ALA A 22 1.67 -23.52 -10.59
N SER A 23 0.43 -23.98 -10.48
CA SER A 23 -0.69 -23.15 -10.00
C SER A 23 -0.57 -22.83 -8.50
N ASP A 24 -0.15 -23.79 -7.68
CA ASP A 24 0.06 -23.61 -6.25
C ASP A 24 1.25 -22.69 -5.94
N HIS A 25 2.34 -22.80 -6.70
CA HIS A 25 3.48 -21.89 -6.58
C HIS A 25 3.12 -20.44 -6.96
N SER A 26 2.30 -20.26 -8.00
CA SER A 26 1.80 -18.95 -8.44
C SER A 26 0.81 -18.35 -7.43
N ALA A 27 -0.12 -19.15 -6.90
CA ALA A 27 -1.08 -18.73 -5.88
C ALA A 27 -0.38 -18.34 -4.57
N GLY A 28 0.57 -19.16 -4.10
CA GLY A 28 1.38 -18.90 -2.91
C GLY A 28 2.28 -17.66 -3.03
N SER A 29 2.88 -17.45 -4.20
CA SER A 29 3.62 -16.23 -4.54
C SER A 29 2.73 -14.98 -4.47
N SER A 30 1.54 -15.03 -5.09
CA SER A 30 0.61 -13.90 -5.12
C SER A 30 0.08 -13.53 -3.72
N LEU A 31 -0.15 -14.52 -2.86
CA LEU A 31 -0.57 -14.34 -1.46
C LEU A 31 0.55 -13.70 -0.62
N ARG A 32 1.79 -14.14 -0.81
CA ARG A 32 2.97 -13.56 -0.13
C ARG A 32 3.20 -12.12 -0.58
N LEU A 33 3.06 -11.82 -1.88
CA LEU A 33 3.22 -10.48 -2.43
C LEU A 33 2.15 -9.52 -1.89
N LYS A 34 0.88 -9.94 -1.87
CA LYS A 34 -0.22 -9.16 -1.27
C LYS A 34 0.02 -8.88 0.22
N LYS A 35 0.46 -9.88 0.98
CA LYS A 35 0.76 -9.72 2.42
C LYS A 35 1.96 -8.79 2.65
N ALA A 36 2.99 -8.88 1.81
CA ALA A 36 4.14 -7.97 1.85
C ALA A 36 3.73 -6.53 1.51
N PHE A 37 2.88 -6.33 0.49
CA PHE A 37 2.36 -5.01 0.12
C PHE A 37 1.57 -4.37 1.26
N VAL A 38 0.62 -5.10 1.86
CA VAL A 38 -0.16 -4.61 3.01
C VAL A 38 0.75 -4.23 4.18
N ARG A 39 1.76 -5.05 4.49
CA ARG A 39 2.75 -4.74 5.53
C ARG A 39 3.55 -3.48 5.20
N ALA A 40 4.02 -3.34 3.96
CA ALA A 40 4.75 -2.16 3.52
C ALA A 40 3.88 -0.90 3.62
N THR A 41 2.62 -0.95 3.17
CA THR A 41 1.67 0.15 3.30
C THR A 41 1.40 0.50 4.77
N ALA A 42 1.28 -0.50 5.65
CA ALA A 42 1.10 -0.27 7.08
C ALA A 42 2.32 0.41 7.71
N VAL A 43 3.54 -0.04 7.39
CA VAL A 43 4.78 0.59 7.86
C VAL A 43 4.89 2.03 7.34
N ILE A 44 4.60 2.27 6.06
CA ILE A 44 4.57 3.62 5.48
C ILE A 44 3.54 4.51 6.18
N GLY A 45 2.35 3.97 6.47
CA GLY A 45 1.30 4.71 7.18
C GLY A 45 1.72 5.10 8.59
N VAL A 46 2.32 4.17 9.34
CA VAL A 46 2.85 4.42 10.69
C VAL A 46 3.98 5.45 10.66
N LEU A 47 4.95 5.29 9.75
CA LEU A 47 6.04 6.27 9.57
C LEU A 47 5.51 7.65 9.19
N SER A 48 4.50 7.71 8.32
CA SER A 48 3.86 8.96 7.92
C SER A 48 3.12 9.62 9.09
N LEU A 49 2.51 8.83 9.97
CA LEU A 49 1.87 9.33 11.20
C LEU A 49 2.91 9.92 12.16
N PHE A 50 4.00 9.21 12.43
CA PHE A 50 5.10 9.74 13.24
C PHE A 50 5.70 11.02 12.64
N TYR A 51 5.90 11.05 11.32
CA TYR A 51 6.43 12.22 10.64
C TYR A 51 5.44 13.40 10.68
N THR A 52 4.14 13.15 10.55
CA THR A 52 3.10 14.19 10.68
C THR A 52 3.06 14.74 12.11
N ALA A 53 3.15 13.88 13.12
CA ALA A 53 3.21 14.30 14.52
C ALA A 53 4.48 15.13 14.81
N TYR A 54 5.63 14.71 14.28
CA TYR A 54 6.87 15.49 14.36
C TYR A 54 6.72 16.88 13.73
N LEU A 55 6.18 16.96 12.51
CA LEU A 55 5.93 18.24 11.84
C LEU A 55 4.98 19.12 12.65
N TYR A 56 3.97 18.54 13.30
CA TYR A 56 3.07 19.31 14.17
C TYR A 56 3.81 19.98 15.32
N TYR A 57 4.62 19.23 16.07
CA TYR A 57 5.37 19.78 17.20
C TYR A 57 6.41 20.81 16.75
N ASP A 58 7.11 20.56 15.63
CA ASP A 58 8.10 21.49 15.09
C ASP A 58 7.44 22.79 14.60
N TYR A 59 6.30 22.68 13.90
CA TYR A 59 5.62 23.85 13.33
C TYR A 59 4.93 24.67 14.42
N SER A 60 4.26 24.02 15.37
CA SER A 60 3.62 24.70 16.51
C SER A 60 4.64 25.48 17.37
N ALA A 61 5.87 24.96 17.51
CA ALA A 61 6.89 25.62 18.32
C ALA A 61 7.67 26.72 17.58
N ARG A 62 7.76 26.69 16.25
CA ARG A 62 8.73 27.50 15.48
C ARG A 62 8.15 28.34 14.35
N MET A 63 6.89 28.13 13.95
CA MET A 63 6.32 28.84 12.82
C MET A 63 5.58 30.10 13.25
N PRO A 64 5.77 31.21 12.51
CA PRO A 64 5.08 32.44 12.79
C PRO A 64 3.59 32.31 12.45
N ILE A 65 2.78 32.95 13.28
CA ILE A 65 1.33 33.06 13.14
C ILE A 65 0.96 34.20 12.18
N GLU A 66 1.95 35.01 11.78
CA GLU A 66 1.81 36.11 10.83
C GLU A 66 2.70 35.89 9.59
N PRO A 67 2.30 36.41 8.42
CA PRO A 67 3.08 36.27 7.19
C PRO A 67 4.38 37.08 7.27
N GLN A 68 5.51 36.41 7.06
CA GLN A 68 6.83 37.04 7.01
C GLN A 68 7.37 37.06 5.57
N GLN A 69 7.19 38.21 4.90
CA GLN A 69 7.66 38.44 3.53
C GLN A 69 9.18 38.25 3.39
N GLN A 70 9.96 38.66 4.40
CA GLN A 70 11.43 38.61 4.38
C GLN A 70 12.00 37.19 4.34
N THR A 71 11.31 36.22 4.97
CA THR A 71 11.75 34.81 5.01
C THR A 71 11.01 33.94 3.97
N GLY A 72 10.11 34.52 3.17
CA GLY A 72 9.27 33.79 2.22
C GLY A 72 8.19 32.92 2.88
N ARG A 73 7.95 33.11 4.18
CA ARG A 73 6.90 32.43 4.96
C ARG A 73 5.58 33.18 4.82
N THR A 74 4.95 33.05 3.65
CA THR A 74 3.68 33.71 3.32
C THR A 74 2.57 32.73 2.98
N TYR A 75 2.86 31.42 2.96
CA TYR A 75 1.90 30.39 2.57
C TYR A 75 1.20 29.82 3.81
N PRO A 76 -0.13 29.99 3.93
CA PRO A 76 -0.86 29.51 5.10
C PRO A 76 -0.97 27.99 5.09
N VAL A 77 -0.77 27.41 6.26
CA VAL A 77 -1.05 26.01 6.57
C VAL A 77 -1.91 25.99 7.82
N SER A 78 -3.13 25.47 7.70
CA SER A 78 -4.04 25.33 8.84
C SER A 78 -3.83 23.97 9.50
N LEU A 79 -3.47 23.99 10.78
CA LEU A 79 -3.41 22.81 11.64
C LEU A 79 -4.30 23.00 12.86
N LYS A 80 -5.27 22.10 13.04
CA LYS A 80 -6.08 22.00 14.28
C LYS A 80 -6.70 23.33 14.75
N GLY A 81 -7.10 24.19 13.80
CA GLY A 81 -7.71 25.50 14.09
C GLY A 81 -6.73 26.67 14.17
N GLU A 82 -5.42 26.41 14.14
CA GLU A 82 -4.38 27.43 14.08
C GLU A 82 -3.85 27.56 12.65
N THR A 83 -3.55 28.79 12.22
CA THR A 83 -2.96 29.06 10.91
C THR A 83 -1.52 29.48 11.08
N PHE A 84 -0.62 28.72 10.46
CA PHE A 84 0.82 29.00 10.47
C PHE A 84 1.26 29.41 9.08
N TYR A 85 2.23 30.32 9.01
CA TYR A 85 2.80 30.76 7.74
C TYR A 85 4.12 30.05 7.46
N THR A 86 4.15 29.37 6.32
CA THR A 86 5.24 28.48 5.89
C THR A 86 5.80 28.94 4.56
N THR A 87 6.97 28.42 4.19
CA THR A 87 7.49 28.57 2.84
C THR A 87 6.75 27.64 1.87
N ARG A 88 6.80 27.94 0.57
CA ARG A 88 6.17 27.11 -0.48
C ARG A 88 6.64 25.65 -0.46
N THR A 89 7.91 25.41 -0.12
CA THR A 89 8.51 24.07 -0.07
C THR A 89 8.07 23.29 1.17
N GLU A 90 8.02 23.95 2.34
CA GLU A 90 7.48 23.38 3.58
C GLU A 90 6.01 23.01 3.42
N GLN A 91 5.20 23.90 2.86
CA GLN A 91 3.79 23.64 2.56
C GLN A 91 3.62 22.39 1.67
N ARG A 92 4.42 22.27 0.60
CA ARG A 92 4.36 21.11 -0.31
C ARG A 92 4.73 19.81 0.41
N ARG A 93 5.75 19.83 1.28
CA ARG A 93 6.17 18.65 2.05
C ARG A 93 5.06 18.22 3.01
N TYR A 94 4.46 19.18 3.72
CA TYR A 94 3.36 18.92 4.63
C TYR A 94 2.18 18.24 3.92
N TYR A 95 1.70 18.80 2.82
CA TYR A 95 0.59 18.20 2.06
C TYR A 95 0.95 16.85 1.43
N ALA A 96 2.18 16.68 0.96
CA ALA A 96 2.65 15.40 0.43
C ALA A 96 2.60 14.31 1.51
N THR A 97 3.07 14.60 2.72
CA THR A 97 2.99 13.67 3.86
C THR A 97 1.55 13.34 4.22
N GLN A 98 0.67 14.35 4.32
CA GLN A 98 -0.74 14.10 4.60
C GLN A 98 -1.38 13.21 3.54
N TYR A 99 -1.10 13.46 2.26
CA TYR A 99 -1.62 12.65 1.17
C TYR A 99 -1.13 11.20 1.26
N VAL A 100 0.15 10.98 1.54
CA VAL A 100 0.71 9.63 1.74
C VAL A 100 0.06 8.93 2.94
N PHE A 101 -0.16 9.65 4.04
CA PHE A 101 -0.87 9.11 5.19
C PHE A 101 -2.30 8.69 4.84
N PHE A 102 -3.12 9.60 4.29
CA PHE A 102 -4.51 9.29 3.93
C PHE A 102 -4.62 8.16 2.91
N THR A 103 -3.79 8.18 1.87
CA THR A 103 -3.79 7.09 0.86
C THR A 103 -3.40 5.75 1.47
N SER A 104 -2.44 5.71 2.40
CA SER A 104 -2.07 4.47 3.10
C SER A 104 -3.24 3.92 3.93
N VAL A 105 -3.94 4.77 4.69
CA VAL A 105 -5.08 4.39 5.52
C VAL A 105 -6.26 3.91 4.65
N ILE A 106 -6.59 4.64 3.58
CA ILE A 106 -7.65 4.26 2.64
C ILE A 106 -7.32 2.91 1.99
N THR A 107 -6.07 2.70 1.57
CA THR A 107 -5.65 1.45 0.93
C THR A 107 -5.79 0.26 1.88
N ILE A 108 -5.32 0.39 3.12
CA ILE A 108 -5.45 -0.66 4.15
C ILE A 108 -6.93 -0.91 4.47
N GLY A 109 -7.73 0.15 4.62
CA GLY A 109 -9.16 0.06 4.88
C GLY A 109 -9.90 -0.65 3.74
N ALA A 110 -9.64 -0.27 2.50
CA ALA A 110 -10.23 -0.90 1.32
C ALA A 110 -9.85 -2.38 1.18
N MET A 111 -8.57 -2.72 1.38
CA MET A 111 -8.13 -4.12 1.35
C MET A 111 -8.76 -4.95 2.47
N SER A 112 -8.86 -4.39 3.67
CA SER A 112 -9.49 -5.06 4.83
C SER A 112 -10.99 -5.26 4.59
N TRP A 113 -11.67 -4.26 4.02
CA TRP A 113 -13.08 -4.36 3.65
C TRP A 113 -13.34 -5.45 2.60
N ILE A 114 -12.51 -5.50 1.55
CA ILE A 114 -12.61 -6.54 0.50
C ILE A 114 -12.39 -7.93 1.09
N GLN A 115 -11.43 -8.09 2.00
CA GLN A 115 -11.20 -9.37 2.69
C GLN A 115 -12.40 -9.77 3.54
N TRP A 116 -12.96 -8.85 4.32
CA TRP A 116 -14.13 -9.10 5.17
C TRP A 116 -15.38 -9.47 4.35
N ARG A 117 -15.64 -8.78 3.25
CA ARG A 117 -16.73 -9.15 2.32
C ARG A 117 -16.55 -10.56 1.77
N ARG A 118 -15.33 -10.94 1.39
CA ARG A 118 -15.03 -12.29 0.89
C ARG A 118 -15.14 -13.38 1.96
N SER A 119 -14.81 -13.08 3.22
CA SER A 119 -15.02 -14.06 4.30
C SER A 119 -16.49 -14.31 4.57
N LEU A 120 -17.33 -13.27 4.54
CA LEU A 120 -18.78 -13.40 4.70
C LEU A 120 -19.41 -14.23 3.57
N SER A 121 -19.02 -14.00 2.31
CA SER A 121 -19.55 -14.78 1.17
C SER A 121 -19.09 -16.23 1.11
N ARG A 122 -18.04 -16.62 1.84
CA ARG A 122 -17.58 -18.02 1.94
C ARG A 122 -18.20 -18.77 3.12
N ALA A 123 -18.78 -18.04 4.07
CA ALA A 123 -19.41 -18.61 5.26
C ALA A 123 -20.93 -18.81 5.10
N ALA A 124 -21.51 -18.29 4.02
CA ALA A 124 -22.89 -18.49 3.58
C ALA A 124 -22.93 -19.54 2.46
#